data_AF-A0A158E3Y6-F1
#
_entry.id   AF-A0A158E3Y6-F1
#
_cell.length_a   1.000
_cell.length_b   1.000
_cell.length_c   1.000
_cell.angle_alpha   90.00
_cell.angle_beta   90.00
_cell.angle_gamma   90.00
#
_symmetry.space_group_name_H-M   'P 1'
#
loop_
_entity.id
_entity.type
_entity.pdbx_description
1 polymer ?
#
loop_
_entity_poly.entity_id
_entity_poly.type
_entity_poly.pdbx_seq_one_letter_code
_entity_poly.pdbx_strand_id
1 'polypeptide(L)'
;MSERLFFMIEGGKALDLVKHHIAEIKRVGEQSRQLARELDVKEVSTSKSNGVVVAVHFAGERHPDFKKPDKWGSRPKKGTDWASRFATQKGYEDASTLIQRSLNVPCQISYSFPEKGSGMQHIGFPFQECGFLFLGEEGPYAMWIPDVAHDVREKEEKGWIVDEPAKSFKAEFEGCRRIELEEWQIIVAQHKLAKKQDQKEAA
;
A
#
# COMPACT_ATOMS: atom_id res chain seq x y z
N MET A 1 -9.08 -10.82 14.13
CA MET A 1 -8.35 -9.93 13.21
C MET A 1 -8.44 -8.55 13.82
N SER A 2 -7.33 -7.82 13.92
CA SER A 2 -7.34 -6.46 14.48
C SER A 2 -8.34 -5.58 13.73
N GLU A 3 -9.13 -4.82 14.47
CA GLU A 3 -10.07 -3.85 13.92
C GLU A 3 -9.30 -2.72 13.20
N ARG A 4 -9.94 -2.09 12.22
CA ARG A 4 -9.32 -1.00 11.44
C ARG A 4 -10.00 0.31 11.78
N LEU A 5 -9.20 1.35 11.94
CA LEU A 5 -9.67 2.72 12.05
C LEU A 5 -9.52 3.40 10.70
N PHE A 6 -10.52 4.18 10.30
CA PHE A 6 -10.50 4.94 9.06
C PHE A 6 -10.45 6.43 9.35
N PHE A 7 -9.68 7.15 8.53
CA PHE A 7 -9.49 8.59 8.65
C PHE A 7 -9.63 9.23 7.28
N MET A 8 -10.51 10.22 7.16
CA MET A 8 -10.50 11.16 6.04
C MET A 8 -9.24 12.03 6.14
N ILE A 9 -8.55 12.21 5.02
CA ILE A 9 -7.35 13.04 4.93
C ILE A 9 -7.74 14.37 4.27
N GLU A 10 -7.77 15.42 5.09
CA GLU A 10 -8.22 16.76 4.70
C GLU A 10 -7.04 17.76 4.68
N GLY A 11 -5.90 17.40 5.30
CA GLY A 11 -4.71 18.24 5.37
C GLY A 11 -3.51 17.56 6.04
N GLY A 12 -2.52 18.37 6.40
CA GLY A 12 -1.36 17.96 7.17
C GLY A 12 -0.44 16.95 6.47
N LYS A 13 0.41 16.29 7.25
CA LYS A 13 1.41 15.34 6.75
C LYS A 13 0.78 14.16 6.00
N ALA A 14 -0.38 13.68 6.42
CA ALA A 14 -1.05 12.57 5.74
C ALA A 14 -1.46 12.94 4.30
N LEU A 15 -1.87 14.18 4.06
CA LEU A 15 -2.20 14.68 2.72
C LEU A 15 -0.96 14.70 1.80
N ASP A 16 0.18 15.15 2.33
CA ASP A 16 1.43 15.15 1.58
C ASP A 16 1.87 13.72 1.23
N LEU A 17 1.74 12.79 2.17
CA LEU A 17 2.11 11.38 1.97
C LEU A 17 1.23 10.71 0.92
N VAL A 18 -0.09 10.88 0.97
CA VAL A 18 -0.99 10.25 -0.04
C VAL A 18 -0.74 10.83 -1.43
N LYS A 19 -0.54 12.14 -1.55
CA LYS A 19 -0.20 12.78 -2.83
C LYS A 19 1.15 12.30 -3.38
N HIS A 20 2.16 12.21 -2.51
CA HIS A 20 3.46 11.64 -2.88
C HIS A 20 3.33 10.19 -3.35
N HIS A 21 2.59 9.36 -2.62
CA HIS A 21 2.38 7.96 -2.96
C HIS A 21 1.67 7.79 -4.32
N ILE A 22 0.62 8.58 -4.58
CA ILE A 22 -0.07 8.60 -5.88
C ILE A 22 0.88 9.02 -7.01
N ALA A 23 1.70 10.05 -6.80
CA ALA A 23 2.68 10.50 -7.79
C ALA A 23 3.71 9.40 -8.11
N GLU A 24 4.22 8.71 -7.10
CA GLU A 24 5.18 7.61 -7.27
C GLU A 24 4.56 6.39 -7.97
N ILE A 25 3.31 6.02 -7.64
CA ILE A 25 2.59 4.97 -8.37
C ILE A 25 2.51 5.30 -9.86
N LYS A 26 2.15 6.55 -10.22
CA LYS A 26 2.09 6.95 -11.63
C LYS A 26 3.45 6.92 -12.29
N ARG A 27 4.48 7.45 -11.62
CA ARG A 27 5.85 7.45 -12.13
C ARG A 27 6.31 6.03 -12.48
N VAL A 28 6.11 5.08 -11.57
CA VAL A 28 6.47 3.66 -11.77
C VAL A 28 5.58 3.00 -12.82
N GLY A 29 4.29 3.34 -12.85
CA GLY A 29 3.37 2.88 -13.88
C GLY A 29 3.80 3.31 -15.29
N GLU A 30 4.23 4.56 -15.46
CA GLU A 30 4.72 5.06 -16.74
C GLU A 30 6.05 4.41 -17.15
N GLN A 31 6.98 4.23 -16.21
CA GLN A 31 8.21 3.47 -16.46
C GLN A 31 7.92 2.03 -16.91
N SER A 32 6.91 1.40 -16.30
CA SER A 32 6.51 0.04 -16.66
C SER A 32 5.88 -0.03 -18.06
N ARG A 33 5.06 0.97 -18.43
CA ARG A 33 4.51 1.10 -19.79
C ARG A 33 5.59 1.37 -20.82
N GLN A 34 6.55 2.23 -20.51
CA GLN A 34 7.68 2.50 -21.38
C GLN A 34 8.48 1.22 -21.63
N LEU A 35 8.84 0.49 -20.58
CA LEU A 35 9.56 -0.78 -20.70
C LEU A 35 8.76 -1.83 -21.49
N ALA A 36 7.44 -1.86 -21.32
CA ALA A 36 6.55 -2.72 -22.10
C ALA A 36 6.59 -2.40 -23.61
N ARG A 37 6.55 -1.11 -23.96
CA ARG A 37 6.64 -0.63 -25.36
C ARG A 37 7.99 -0.95 -25.98
N GLU A 38 9.07 -0.74 -25.25
CA GLU A 38 10.43 -0.98 -25.75
C GLU A 38 10.71 -2.47 -26.02
N LEU A 39 10.07 -3.37 -25.26
CA LEU A 39 10.19 -4.82 -25.44
C LEU A 39 9.17 -5.41 -26.43
N ASP A 40 8.24 -4.58 -26.94
CA ASP A 40 7.08 -5.03 -27.74
C ASP A 40 6.33 -6.21 -27.08
N VAL A 41 6.05 -6.09 -25.79
CA VAL A 41 5.39 -7.13 -25.01
C VAL A 41 3.90 -6.86 -24.88
N LYS A 42 3.12 -7.94 -24.83
CA LYS A 42 1.67 -7.90 -24.62
C LYS A 42 1.31 -7.43 -23.22
N GLU A 43 2.06 -7.91 -22.23
CA GLU A 43 1.77 -7.69 -20.82
C GLU A 43 3.05 -7.70 -19.98
N VAL A 44 3.03 -6.95 -18.88
CA VAL A 44 4.08 -6.96 -17.87
C VAL A 44 3.51 -7.43 -16.54
N SER A 45 4.24 -8.32 -15.87
CA SER A 45 3.97 -8.70 -14.48
C SER A 45 4.78 -7.78 -13.58
N THR A 46 4.11 -7.12 -12.63
CA THR A 46 4.75 -6.21 -11.67
C THR A 46 4.73 -6.76 -10.25
N SER A 47 5.66 -6.29 -9.43
CA SER A 47 5.66 -6.55 -8.00
C SER A 47 4.52 -5.79 -7.33
N LYS A 48 3.76 -6.48 -6.47
CA LYS A 48 2.68 -5.84 -5.69
C LYS A 48 3.19 -4.87 -4.63
N SER A 49 4.43 -5.02 -4.16
CA SER A 49 4.98 -4.19 -3.09
C SER A 49 5.46 -2.83 -3.56
N ASN A 50 6.05 -2.75 -4.75
CA ASN A 50 6.73 -1.54 -5.23
C ASN A 50 6.50 -1.23 -6.72
N GLY A 51 5.66 -2.01 -7.40
CA GLY A 51 5.23 -1.76 -8.78
C GLY A 51 6.25 -2.05 -9.88
N VAL A 52 7.49 -2.46 -9.57
CA VAL A 52 8.51 -2.71 -10.60
C VAL A 52 8.18 -3.91 -11.46
N VAL A 53 8.62 -3.91 -12.73
CA VAL A 53 8.41 -5.05 -13.63
C VAL A 53 9.31 -6.22 -13.21
N VAL A 54 8.70 -7.38 -12.97
CA VAL A 54 9.40 -8.61 -12.56
C VAL A 54 9.49 -9.64 -13.68
N ALA A 55 8.57 -9.61 -14.63
CA ALA A 55 8.51 -10.50 -15.77
C ALA A 55 7.63 -9.91 -16.88
N VAL A 56 7.74 -10.44 -18.09
CA VAL A 56 7.01 -9.95 -19.27
C VAL A 56 6.43 -11.08 -20.10
N HIS A 57 5.36 -10.82 -20.83
CA HIS A 57 4.73 -11.76 -21.76
C HIS A 57 4.85 -11.23 -23.19
N PHE A 58 5.65 -11.91 -24.01
CA PHE A 58 5.79 -11.59 -25.43
C PHE A 58 4.54 -12.03 -26.19
N ALA A 59 4.09 -11.23 -27.17
CA ALA A 59 2.96 -11.58 -28.03
C ALA A 59 3.33 -12.65 -29.07
N GLY A 60 4.61 -12.71 -29.47
CA GLY A 60 5.15 -13.62 -30.48
C GLY A 60 6.47 -14.24 -30.05
N GLU A 61 7.49 -14.16 -30.91
CA GLU A 61 8.79 -14.72 -30.60
C GLU A 61 9.42 -14.02 -29.38
N ARG A 62 9.85 -14.82 -28.41
CA ARG A 62 10.46 -14.32 -27.19
C ARG A 62 11.87 -13.82 -27.48
N HIS A 63 12.18 -12.61 -27.00
CA HIS A 63 13.52 -12.04 -27.05
C HIS A 63 14.59 -13.02 -26.51
N PRO A 64 15.73 -13.20 -27.20
CA PRO A 64 16.73 -14.24 -26.87
C PRO A 64 17.33 -14.09 -25.48
N ASP A 65 17.39 -12.87 -24.94
CA ASP A 65 17.88 -12.58 -23.59
C ASP A 65 16.94 -12.99 -22.47
N PHE A 66 15.75 -13.53 -22.78
CA PHE A 66 14.77 -13.91 -21.78
C PHE A 66 14.69 -15.43 -21.60
N LYS A 67 14.40 -15.85 -20.36
CA LYS A 67 14.14 -17.25 -19.99
C LYS A 67 12.78 -17.72 -20.50
N LYS A 68 12.55 -19.03 -20.49
CA LYS A 68 11.22 -19.58 -20.85
C LYS A 68 10.18 -19.02 -19.86
N PRO A 69 8.96 -18.68 -20.31
CA PRO A 69 7.97 -18.11 -19.42
C PRO A 69 7.61 -19.10 -18.32
N ASP A 70 7.47 -18.59 -17.10
CA ASP A 70 6.82 -19.29 -15.99
C ASP A 70 5.39 -18.73 -15.80
N LYS A 71 4.73 -19.06 -14.68
CA LYS A 71 3.39 -18.56 -14.37
C LYS A 71 3.27 -17.03 -14.29
N TRP A 72 4.40 -16.32 -14.14
CA TRP A 72 4.49 -14.86 -14.09
C TRP A 72 5.03 -14.26 -15.40
N GLY A 73 5.47 -15.09 -16.34
CA GLY A 73 6.04 -14.68 -17.63
C GLY A 73 7.54 -14.93 -17.76
N SER A 74 8.13 -14.31 -18.77
CA SER A 74 9.55 -14.42 -19.09
C SER A 74 10.38 -13.40 -18.30
N ARG A 75 11.47 -13.86 -17.69
CA ARG A 75 12.45 -13.02 -16.98
C ARG A 75 13.76 -12.92 -17.75
N PRO A 76 14.51 -11.83 -17.66
CA PRO A 76 15.81 -11.75 -18.30
C PRO A 76 16.78 -12.81 -17.75
N LYS A 77 17.64 -13.33 -18.63
CA LYS A 77 18.74 -14.23 -18.29
C LYS A 77 19.80 -13.45 -17.51
N LYS A 78 20.43 -14.08 -16.51
CA LYS A 78 21.48 -13.43 -15.74
C LYS A 78 22.64 -13.04 -16.66
N GLY A 79 23.17 -11.83 -16.48
CA GLY A 79 24.32 -11.33 -17.25
C GLY A 79 23.97 -10.65 -18.58
N THR A 80 22.68 -10.48 -18.90
CA THR A 80 22.25 -9.68 -20.06
C THR A 80 21.97 -8.23 -19.67
N ASP A 81 21.97 -7.33 -20.64
CA ASP A 81 21.65 -5.91 -20.42
C ASP A 81 20.24 -5.74 -19.84
N TRP A 82 19.29 -6.58 -20.27
CA TRP A 82 17.94 -6.61 -19.72
C TRP A 82 17.91 -7.01 -18.24
N ALA A 83 18.79 -7.91 -17.78
CA ALA A 83 18.88 -8.22 -16.35
C ALA A 83 19.38 -7.03 -15.54
N SER A 84 20.39 -6.31 -16.03
CA SER A 84 20.89 -5.08 -15.41
C SER A 84 19.81 -3.98 -15.39
N ARG A 85 19.07 -3.84 -16.48
CA ARG A 85 17.97 -2.86 -16.58
C ARG A 85 16.81 -3.19 -15.65
N PHE A 86 16.41 -4.46 -15.55
CA PHE A 86 15.36 -4.88 -14.61
C PHE A 86 15.80 -4.66 -13.16
N ALA A 87 17.07 -4.92 -12.83
CA ALA A 87 17.62 -4.76 -11.49
C ALA A 87 17.77 -3.29 -11.04
N THR A 88 17.86 -2.35 -11.98
CA THR A 88 18.05 -0.91 -11.70
C THR A 88 16.74 -0.12 -11.61
N GLN A 89 15.59 -0.78 -11.86
CA GLN A 89 14.28 -0.17 -11.68
C GLN A 89 14.09 0.34 -10.25
N LYS A 90 13.59 1.57 -10.10
CA LYS A 90 13.23 2.15 -8.80
C LYS A 90 11.71 2.15 -8.64
N GLY A 91 11.23 1.22 -7.82
CA GLY A 91 9.83 1.14 -7.43
C GLY A 91 9.40 2.26 -6.48
N TYR A 92 8.12 2.25 -6.13
CA TYR A 92 7.58 3.12 -5.08
C TYR A 92 7.71 2.44 -3.71
N GLU A 93 7.65 3.22 -2.64
CA GLU A 93 7.54 2.68 -1.28
C GLU A 93 6.08 2.28 -0.98
N ASP A 94 5.89 1.12 -0.37
CA ASP A 94 4.55 0.64 -0.04
C ASP A 94 3.87 1.55 0.99
N ALA A 95 2.55 1.69 0.89
CA ALA A 95 1.79 2.61 1.73
C ALA A 95 1.89 2.27 3.22
N SER A 96 2.00 0.97 3.57
CA SER A 96 2.07 0.54 4.97
C SER A 96 3.36 1.05 5.61
N THR A 97 4.51 0.80 4.97
CA THR A 97 5.81 1.30 5.42
C THR A 97 5.84 2.83 5.48
N LEU A 98 5.28 3.51 4.47
CA LEU A 98 5.25 4.96 4.41
C LEU A 98 4.44 5.55 5.58
N ILE A 99 3.25 5.01 5.86
CA ILE A 99 2.38 5.45 6.97
C ILE A 99 3.02 5.10 8.32
N GLN A 100 3.44 3.85 8.51
CA GLN A 100 4.06 3.38 9.75
C GLN A 100 5.22 4.29 10.17
N ARG A 101 6.17 4.53 9.26
CA ARG A 101 7.35 5.34 9.55
C ARG A 101 7.02 6.81 9.71
N SER A 102 6.12 7.35 8.87
CA SER A 102 5.91 8.79 8.81
C SER A 102 4.91 9.32 9.84
N LEU A 103 3.94 8.50 10.22
CA LEU A 103 2.90 8.84 11.20
C LEU A 103 3.09 8.08 12.52
N ASN A 104 4.21 7.36 12.68
CA ASN A 104 4.56 6.58 13.87
C ASN A 104 3.46 5.59 14.28
N VAL A 105 2.77 4.99 13.31
CA VAL A 105 1.70 4.02 13.57
C VAL A 105 2.32 2.67 13.93
N PRO A 106 2.14 2.14 15.15
CA PRO A 106 2.60 0.80 15.48
C PRO A 106 1.87 -0.23 14.61
N CYS A 107 2.64 -1.10 13.97
CA CYS A 107 2.13 -2.27 13.24
C CYS A 107 2.48 -3.59 13.95
N GLN A 108 3.13 -3.47 15.12
CA GLN A 108 3.52 -4.56 16.00
C GLN A 108 3.31 -4.14 17.46
N ILE A 109 2.98 -5.10 18.30
CA ILE A 109 2.88 -4.96 19.76
C ILE A 109 3.84 -5.95 20.39
N SER A 110 4.81 -5.42 21.13
CA SER A 110 5.64 -6.19 22.05
C SER A 110 5.00 -6.20 23.43
N TYR A 111 5.05 -7.34 24.09
CA TYR A 111 4.46 -7.52 25.42
C TYR A 111 5.21 -8.54 26.26
N SER A 112 5.04 -8.45 27.58
CA SER A 112 5.64 -9.35 28.57
C SER A 112 4.59 -10.03 29.43
N PHE A 113 4.84 -11.28 29.82
CA PHE A 113 3.96 -12.06 30.68
C PHE A 113 4.31 -11.84 32.18
N PRO A 114 3.33 -11.83 33.10
CA PRO A 114 3.58 -11.68 34.53
C PRO A 114 4.55 -12.70 35.13
N GLU A 115 4.44 -13.96 34.68
CA GLU A 115 5.17 -15.10 35.27
C GLU A 115 6.50 -15.44 34.57
N LYS A 116 6.99 -14.54 33.68
CA LYS A 116 8.24 -14.59 32.88
C LYS A 116 8.01 -14.92 31.40
N GLY A 117 8.67 -14.13 30.54
CA GLY A 117 8.70 -14.28 29.08
C GLY A 117 8.22 -13.02 28.36
N SER A 118 8.52 -12.93 27.07
CA SER A 118 8.04 -11.86 26.19
C SER A 118 7.53 -12.43 24.87
N GLY A 119 6.68 -11.66 24.20
CA GLY A 119 6.13 -11.98 22.90
C GLY A 119 6.01 -10.74 22.03
N MET A 120 5.84 -10.97 20.74
CA MET A 120 5.57 -9.94 19.75
C MET A 120 4.42 -10.41 18.87
N GLN A 121 3.50 -9.52 18.56
CA GLN A 121 2.39 -9.76 17.66
C GLN A 121 2.33 -8.66 16.60
N HIS A 122 2.16 -9.04 15.34
CA HIS A 122 1.76 -8.10 14.29
C HIS A 122 0.29 -7.74 14.44
N ILE A 123 -0.03 -6.45 14.28
CA ILE A 123 -1.40 -5.95 14.31
C ILE A 123 -1.80 -5.47 12.91
N GLY A 124 -2.95 -5.96 12.43
CA GLY A 124 -3.36 -5.83 11.03
C GLY A 124 -2.96 -7.03 10.16
N PHE A 125 -2.98 -6.83 8.84
CA PHE A 125 -2.56 -7.86 7.89
C PHE A 125 -1.08 -7.63 7.54
N PRO A 126 -0.21 -8.65 7.64
CA PRO A 126 1.21 -8.49 7.33
C PRO A 126 1.43 -7.82 5.97
N PHE A 127 2.27 -6.78 5.95
CA PHE A 127 2.60 -5.97 4.77
C PHE A 127 1.45 -5.11 4.20
N GLN A 128 0.30 -5.05 4.89
CA GLN A 128 -0.87 -4.22 4.55
C GLN A 128 -1.61 -3.76 5.82
N GLU A 129 -0.87 -3.52 6.89
CA GLU A 129 -1.39 -3.13 8.19
C GLU A 129 -2.11 -1.79 8.11
N CYS A 130 -1.53 -0.86 7.35
CA CYS A 130 -2.10 0.44 7.02
C CYS A 130 -2.02 0.73 5.52
N GLY A 131 -2.76 1.74 5.07
CA GLY A 131 -2.72 2.15 3.66
C GLY A 131 -3.64 3.33 3.32
N PHE A 132 -3.55 3.76 2.07
CA PHE A 132 -4.33 4.89 1.53
C PHE A 132 -5.50 4.42 0.67
N LEU A 133 -6.61 5.15 0.78
CA LEU A 133 -7.79 5.06 -0.06
C LEU A 133 -7.94 6.37 -0.81
N PHE A 134 -8.15 6.33 -2.12
CA PHE A 134 -8.33 7.54 -2.92
C PHE A 134 -9.18 7.25 -4.14
N LEU A 135 -9.99 8.23 -4.55
CA LEU A 135 -10.92 8.10 -5.69
C LEU A 135 -10.41 8.75 -7.00
N GLY A 136 -9.31 9.48 -6.89
CA GLY A 136 -8.66 10.18 -7.99
C GLY A 136 -7.37 10.85 -7.53
N GLU A 137 -6.71 11.52 -8.46
CA GLU A 137 -5.47 12.25 -8.19
C GLU A 137 -5.69 13.42 -7.24
N GLU A 138 -6.86 14.06 -7.35
CA GLU A 138 -7.30 15.21 -6.55
C GLU A 138 -8.16 14.80 -5.33
N GLY A 139 -8.29 13.49 -5.08
CA GLY A 139 -9.06 12.96 -3.97
C GLY A 139 -10.55 12.71 -4.31
N PRO A 140 -11.42 12.57 -3.29
CA PRO A 140 -11.10 12.59 -1.85
C PRO A 140 -10.13 11.48 -1.44
N TYR A 141 -9.43 11.69 -0.32
CA TYR A 141 -8.42 10.79 0.22
C TYR A 141 -8.78 10.34 1.63
N ALA A 142 -8.49 9.09 1.95
CA ALA A 142 -8.59 8.53 3.28
C ALA A 142 -7.40 7.58 3.55
N MET A 143 -7.23 7.17 4.79
CA MET A 143 -6.32 6.09 5.17
C MET A 143 -6.98 5.16 6.18
N TRP A 144 -6.44 3.94 6.28
CA TRP A 144 -6.73 3.04 7.38
C TRP A 144 -5.47 2.69 8.16
N ILE A 145 -5.63 2.45 9.46
CA ILE A 145 -4.60 1.93 10.37
C ILE A 145 -5.21 0.86 11.28
N PRO A 146 -4.42 -0.01 11.92
CA PRO A 146 -4.94 -0.89 12.97
C PRO A 146 -5.44 -0.10 14.18
N ASP A 147 -6.47 -0.61 14.87
CA ASP A 147 -6.88 -0.11 16.18
C ASP A 147 -5.92 -0.60 17.27
N VAL A 148 -4.77 0.06 17.37
CA VAL A 148 -3.73 -0.26 18.35
C VAL A 148 -4.28 -0.22 19.78
N ALA A 149 -5.15 0.74 20.10
CA ALA A 149 -5.71 0.88 21.44
C ALA A 149 -6.60 -0.31 21.81
N HIS A 150 -7.36 -0.84 20.86
CA HIS A 150 -8.10 -2.08 21.03
C HIS A 150 -7.16 -3.25 21.34
N ASP A 151 -6.15 -3.48 20.49
CA ASP A 151 -5.21 -4.59 20.70
C ASP A 151 -4.42 -4.46 22.02
N VAL A 152 -4.06 -3.24 22.45
CA VAL A 152 -3.44 -2.99 23.76
C VAL A 152 -4.37 -3.40 24.89
N ARG A 153 -5.65 -2.98 24.86
CA ARG A 153 -6.63 -3.34 25.88
C ARG A 153 -6.82 -4.85 25.98
N GLU A 154 -6.94 -5.57 24.86
CA GLU A 154 -7.08 -7.03 24.86
C GLU A 154 -5.89 -7.75 25.54
N LYS A 155 -4.69 -7.16 25.50
CA LYS A 155 -3.48 -7.71 26.12
C LYS A 155 -3.44 -7.39 27.61
N GLU A 156 -3.75 -6.16 27.98
CA GLU A 156 -3.82 -5.73 29.38
C GLU A 156 -4.93 -6.46 30.16
N GLU A 157 -6.08 -6.75 29.52
CA GLU A 157 -7.16 -7.58 30.09
C GLU A 157 -6.71 -9.02 30.41
N LYS A 158 -5.69 -9.52 29.70
CA LYS A 158 -5.05 -10.83 29.98
C LYS A 158 -3.97 -10.74 31.06
N GLY A 159 -3.78 -9.57 31.65
CA GLY A 159 -2.73 -9.27 32.62
C GLY A 159 -1.35 -9.09 32.00
N TRP A 160 -1.24 -8.95 30.67
CA TRP A 160 0.06 -8.78 30.02
C TRP A 160 0.49 -7.31 30.05
N ILE A 161 1.80 -7.08 30.09
CA ILE A 161 2.37 -5.74 30.07
C ILE A 161 2.73 -5.41 28.63
N VAL A 162 2.11 -4.40 28.03
CA VAL A 162 2.43 -3.93 26.68
C VAL A 162 3.57 -2.92 26.71
N ASP A 163 4.51 -3.04 25.77
CA ASP A 163 5.66 -2.16 25.62
C ASP A 163 5.36 -0.94 24.73
N GLU A 164 6.22 0.07 24.82
CA GLU A 164 6.20 1.23 23.92
C GLU A 164 6.70 0.89 22.50
N PRO A 165 6.24 1.59 21.44
CA PRO A 165 5.33 2.74 21.47
C PRO A 165 3.84 2.39 21.48
N ALA A 166 3.47 1.10 21.39
CA ALA A 166 2.08 0.68 21.24
C ALA A 166 1.21 1.13 22.42
N LYS A 167 1.75 1.05 23.65
CA LYS A 167 1.02 1.40 24.87
C LYS A 167 0.54 2.85 24.92
N SER A 168 1.39 3.80 24.53
CA SER A 168 1.06 5.23 24.59
C SER A 168 0.54 5.82 23.27
N PHE A 169 0.46 5.01 22.21
CA PHE A 169 0.04 5.47 20.90
C PHE A 169 -1.40 6.01 20.89
N LYS A 170 -1.58 7.16 20.24
CA LYS A 170 -2.89 7.75 19.97
C LYS A 170 -3.07 7.92 18.47
N ALA A 171 -4.22 7.47 17.98
CA ALA A 171 -4.60 7.58 16.58
C ALA A 171 -5.12 9.00 16.25
N GLU A 172 -4.28 10.00 16.46
CA GLU A 172 -4.56 11.41 16.22
C GLU A 172 -3.55 11.94 15.20
N PHE A 173 -4.06 12.39 14.04
CA PHE A 173 -3.21 12.88 12.96
C PHE A 173 -3.71 14.26 12.54
N GLU A 174 -2.78 15.21 12.41
CA GLU A 174 -3.08 16.56 11.97
C GLU A 174 -3.76 16.54 10.58
N GLY A 175 -4.84 17.31 10.44
CA GLY A 175 -5.59 17.39 9.18
C GLY A 175 -6.34 16.10 8.82
N CYS A 176 -6.53 15.19 9.76
CA CYS A 176 -7.30 13.97 9.56
C CYS A 176 -8.51 13.92 10.48
N ARG A 177 -9.64 13.45 9.95
CA ARG A 177 -10.88 13.25 10.71
C ARG A 177 -11.23 11.76 10.73
N ARG A 178 -11.49 11.20 11.91
CA ARG A 178 -11.95 9.81 12.03
C ARG A 178 -13.32 9.65 11.35
N ILE A 179 -13.47 8.58 10.58
CA ILE A 179 -14.71 8.21 9.89
C ILE A 179 -15.00 6.73 10.11
N GLU A 180 -16.24 6.34 9.92
CA GLU A 180 -16.61 4.94 9.79
C GLU A 180 -16.35 4.43 8.36
N LEU A 181 -16.19 3.11 8.20
CA LEU A 181 -16.01 2.51 6.88
C LEU A 181 -17.21 2.80 5.96
N GLU A 182 -18.42 2.80 6.53
CA GLU A 182 -19.68 3.09 5.85
C GLU A 182 -19.69 4.51 5.27
N GLU A 183 -19.13 5.49 6.00
CA GLU A 183 -19.01 6.87 5.50
C GLU A 183 -18.13 6.92 4.26
N TRP A 184 -16.98 6.23 4.26
CA TRP A 184 -16.13 6.12 3.08
C TRP A 184 -16.85 5.45 1.90
N GLN A 185 -17.60 4.37 2.17
CA GLN A 185 -18.35 3.66 1.14
C GLN A 185 -19.44 4.55 0.48
N ILE A 186 -20.11 5.38 1.27
CA ILE A 186 -21.09 6.36 0.77
C ILE A 186 -20.40 7.37 -0.17
N ILE A 187 -19.24 7.89 0.22
CA ILE A 187 -18.46 8.84 -0.60
C ILE A 187 -18.03 8.18 -1.92
N VAL A 188 -17.56 6.93 -1.87
CA VAL A 188 -17.23 6.14 -3.08
C VAL A 188 -18.44 6.00 -4.00
N ALA A 189 -19.62 5.71 -3.44
CA ALA A 189 -20.85 5.54 -4.21
C ALA A 189 -21.29 6.86 -4.88
N GLN A 190 -21.25 7.98 -4.15
CA GLN A 190 -21.57 9.31 -4.66
C GLN A 190 -20.62 9.72 -5.79
N HIS A 191 -19.32 9.54 -5.61
CA HIS A 191 -18.33 9.86 -6.64
C HIS A 191 -18.49 9.00 -7.90
N LYS A 192 -18.82 7.70 -7.75
CA LYS A 192 -19.14 6.83 -8.91
C LYS A 192 -20.41 7.28 -9.63
N LEU A 193 -21.41 7.76 -8.90
CA LEU A 193 -22.65 8.28 -9.49
C LEU A 193 -22.38 9.55 -10.30
N ALA A 194 -21.65 10.51 -9.73
CA ALA A 194 -21.27 11.76 -10.40
C ALA A 194 -20.51 11.48 -11.71
N LYS A 195 -19.48 10.62 -11.68
CA LYS A 195 -18.73 10.24 -12.89
C LYS A 195 -19.61 9.64 -14.00
N LYS A 196 -20.66 8.91 -13.64
CA LYS A 196 -21.60 8.34 -14.63
C LYS A 196 -22.55 9.39 -15.20
N GLN A 197 -22.90 10.42 -14.43
CA GLN A 197 -23.74 11.51 -14.91
C GLN A 197 -22.97 12.38 -15.91
N ASP A 198 -21.74 12.77 -15.58
CA ASP A 198 -20.87 13.54 -16.47
C ASP A 198 -20.64 12.83 -17.82
N GLN A 199 -20.45 11.51 -17.80
CA GLN A 199 -20.29 10.71 -19.01
C GLN A 199 -21.55 10.64 -19.88
N LYS A 200 -22.73 10.72 -19.28
CA LYS A 200 -24.01 10.73 -20.02
C LYS A 200 -24.29 12.09 -20.63
N GLU A 201 -23.86 13.17 -20.00
CA GLU A 201 -24.02 14.53 -20.52
C GLU A 201 -23.01 14.84 -21.63
N ALA A 202 -21.85 14.18 -21.64
CA ALA A 202 -20.82 14.32 -22.67
C ALA A 202 -21.03 13.42 -23.92
N ALA A 203 -22.01 12.51 -23.91
CA ALA A 203 -22.32 11.56 -24.98
C ALA A 203 -23.54 11.99 -25.78
#